data_AF-A0A5P8K2L5-F1
#
_entry.id   AF-A0A5P8K2L5-F1
#
_cell.length_a   1.000
_cell.length_b   1.000
_cell.length_c   1.000
_cell.angle_alpha   90.00
_cell.angle_beta   90.00
_cell.angle_gamma   90.00
#
_symmetry.space_group_name_H-M   'P 1'
#
loop_
_entity.id
_entity.type
_entity.pdbx_description
1 polymer ?
#
loop_
_entity_poly.entity_id
_entity_poly.type
_entity_poly.pdbx_seq_one_letter_code
_entity_poly.pdbx_strand_id
1 'polypeptide(L)'
;MTTPRTEHLVLPGVLTAEEAAVTVRGILAVQRADGAIPWFRGHHLDPWDHTEAAMALDAAGEHEAAERAYAWLRRHQNEDGSWYAAYADGDADDVTDRGRETNFVAYIAVGVWHHYLATGDDTFLDRMWPAVYAAVEYVLRLQQPGGQIGWKREDDGTAVNDALLTGSSSIHHALRCALAIAEQREEAQPDWELAVGALRHAIRRHPERFLDKDRYSMDWYYPVLGGALTGSEAKSRVEEGWDRFVVPGYGVRCVVPNPWVTGGESAELALALWAMGESDRALDILQSIQHLRDADSGLYWTGYVFEDRVIWPEELTSWTAGSLLLAVAALGGDEATCAVFGGERLPRGLDAECC
;
A
#
# COMPACT_ATOMS: atom_id res chain seq x y z
N MET A 1 -15.98 23.97 18.09
CA MET A 1 -16.41 23.45 16.78
C MET A 1 -15.15 23.13 16.03
N THR A 2 -14.75 21.87 16.03
CA THR A 2 -13.65 21.37 15.21
C THR A 2 -14.07 21.48 13.76
N THR A 3 -13.27 22.14 12.95
CA THR A 3 -13.36 22.15 11.48
C THR A 3 -13.42 20.70 10.98
N PRO A 4 -14.19 20.36 9.93
CA PRO A 4 -14.23 19.00 9.42
C PRO A 4 -12.82 18.55 9.03
N ARG A 5 -12.36 17.42 9.57
CA ARG A 5 -10.99 16.88 9.35
C ARG A 5 -10.72 16.39 7.92
N THR A 6 -11.70 16.52 7.03
CA THR A 6 -11.61 16.09 5.63
C THR A 6 -11.10 17.18 4.69
N GLU A 7 -10.60 18.33 5.18
CA GLU A 7 -10.07 19.41 4.33
C GLU A 7 -8.91 18.92 3.44
N HIS A 8 -8.06 18.04 3.96
CA HIS A 8 -6.97 17.39 3.21
C HIS A 8 -7.47 16.34 2.20
N LEU A 9 -8.75 15.98 2.24
CA LEU A 9 -9.40 15.08 1.28
C LEU A 9 -10.16 15.85 0.18
N VAL A 10 -9.92 17.16 0.05
CA VAL A 10 -10.51 17.98 -1.01
C VAL A 10 -9.46 18.29 -2.06
N LEU A 11 -9.70 17.86 -3.30
CA LEU A 11 -8.82 18.11 -4.43
C LEU A 11 -9.65 18.55 -5.64
N PRO A 12 -9.52 19.81 -6.10
CA PRO A 12 -10.31 20.33 -7.22
C PRO A 12 -10.24 19.47 -8.48
N GLY A 13 -11.41 19.12 -9.03
CA GLY A 13 -11.54 18.25 -10.20
C GLY A 13 -11.44 16.75 -9.91
N VAL A 14 -11.17 16.36 -8.66
CA VAL A 14 -11.05 14.95 -8.24
C VAL A 14 -12.08 14.63 -7.17
N LEU A 15 -12.09 15.35 -6.06
CA LEU A 15 -12.94 15.03 -4.91
C LEU A 15 -13.35 16.31 -4.18
N THR A 16 -14.66 16.52 -4.06
CA THR A 16 -15.22 17.54 -3.17
C THR A 16 -15.29 17.02 -1.72
N ALA A 17 -15.47 17.92 -0.75
CA ALA A 17 -15.62 17.53 0.65
C ALA A 17 -16.83 16.60 0.88
N GLU A 18 -17.93 16.82 0.15
CA GLU A 18 -19.11 15.97 0.23
C GLU A 18 -18.84 14.57 -0.34
N GLU A 19 -18.21 14.49 -1.52
CA GLU A 19 -17.85 13.22 -2.13
C GLU A 19 -16.85 12.44 -1.28
N ALA A 20 -15.85 13.11 -0.70
CA ALA A 20 -14.91 12.50 0.23
C ALA A 20 -15.63 11.89 1.43
N ALA A 21 -16.56 12.63 2.04
CA ALA A 21 -17.36 12.12 3.16
C ALA A 21 -18.24 10.93 2.75
N VAL A 22 -18.75 10.87 1.51
CA VAL A 22 -19.48 9.70 0.99
C VAL A 22 -18.54 8.50 0.85
N THR A 23 -17.37 8.67 0.23
CA THR A 23 -16.39 7.59 0.05
C THR A 23 -15.91 7.02 1.38
N VAL A 24 -15.61 7.88 2.37
CA VAL A 24 -15.26 7.45 3.74
C VAL A 24 -16.38 6.64 4.38
N ARG A 25 -17.64 7.08 4.25
CA ARG A 25 -18.80 6.30 4.72
C ARG A 25 -18.93 4.95 4.01
N GLY A 26 -18.54 4.87 2.73
CA GLY A 26 -18.48 3.63 1.98
C GLY A 26 -17.53 2.61 2.61
N ILE A 27 -16.29 3.03 2.92
CA ILE A 27 -15.30 2.18 3.60
C ILE A 27 -15.79 1.78 5.00
N LEU A 28 -16.35 2.73 5.77
CA LEU A 28 -16.93 2.44 7.09
C LEU A 28 -18.09 1.44 7.03
N ALA A 29 -18.90 1.45 5.98
CA ALA A 29 -20.00 0.49 5.78
C ALA A 29 -19.50 -0.92 5.43
N VAL A 30 -18.33 -1.01 4.79
CA VAL A 30 -17.63 -2.28 4.53
C VAL A 30 -17.01 -2.83 5.81
N GLN A 31 -16.48 -1.96 6.68
CA GLN A 31 -15.87 -2.37 7.95
C GLN A 31 -16.87 -3.11 8.86
N ARG A 32 -16.41 -4.24 9.40
CA ARG A 32 -17.13 -5.08 10.34
C ARG A 32 -17.00 -4.60 11.78
N ALA A 33 -17.90 -5.08 12.63
CA ALA A 33 -17.89 -4.78 14.07
C ALA A 33 -16.62 -5.28 14.79
N ASP A 34 -15.98 -6.33 14.27
CA ASP A 34 -14.71 -6.86 14.78
C ASP A 34 -13.48 -6.07 14.28
N GLY A 35 -13.66 -5.11 13.38
CA GLY A 35 -12.60 -4.28 12.78
C GLY A 35 -12.10 -4.75 11.41
N ALA A 36 -12.49 -5.93 10.93
CA ALA A 36 -12.11 -6.39 9.60
C ALA A 36 -12.73 -5.50 8.51
N ILE A 37 -11.93 -5.21 7.47
CA ILE A 37 -12.30 -4.47 6.27
C ILE A 37 -12.03 -5.40 5.07
N PRO A 38 -13.03 -6.17 4.61
CA PRO A 38 -12.85 -7.03 3.44
C PRO A 38 -12.75 -6.21 2.15
N TRP A 39 -12.27 -6.85 1.08
CA TRP A 39 -12.22 -6.30 -0.29
C TRP A 39 -13.55 -5.64 -0.69
N PHE A 40 -14.66 -6.35 -0.44
CA PHE A 40 -16.01 -5.82 -0.28
C PHE A 40 -16.84 -6.84 0.51
N ARG A 41 -18.05 -6.46 0.93
CA ARG A 41 -18.92 -7.35 1.71
C ARG A 41 -19.27 -8.63 0.95
N GLY A 42 -19.02 -9.78 1.56
CA GLY A 42 -19.20 -11.11 0.97
C GLY A 42 -18.01 -11.64 0.16
N HIS A 43 -16.86 -10.95 0.18
CA HIS A 43 -15.63 -11.37 -0.50
C HIS A 43 -14.49 -11.70 0.49
N HIS A 44 -13.26 -11.85 0.02
CA HIS A 44 -12.11 -12.06 0.90
C HIS A 44 -11.66 -10.77 1.60
N LEU A 45 -10.88 -10.96 2.66
CA LEU A 45 -9.99 -9.97 3.26
C LEU A 45 -8.57 -10.49 3.11
N ASP A 46 -7.68 -9.67 2.55
CA ASP A 46 -6.24 -9.84 2.63
C ASP A 46 -5.62 -8.75 3.53
N PRO A 47 -4.46 -8.99 4.16
CA PRO A 47 -3.83 -8.02 5.06
C PRO A 47 -3.33 -6.74 4.40
N TRP A 48 -3.03 -6.74 3.09
CA TRP A 48 -2.52 -5.54 2.41
C TRP A 48 -3.65 -4.53 2.25
N ASP A 49 -4.71 -4.92 1.56
CA ASP A 49 -5.84 -4.05 1.24
C ASP A 49 -6.57 -3.59 2.50
N HIS A 50 -6.63 -4.49 3.50
CA HIS A 50 -7.13 -4.19 4.84
C HIS A 50 -6.36 -3.04 5.51
N THR A 51 -5.03 -3.09 5.46
CA THR A 51 -4.15 -2.06 6.04
C THR A 51 -4.29 -0.74 5.28
N GLU A 52 -4.34 -0.78 3.96
CA GLU A 52 -4.48 0.44 3.14
C GLU A 52 -5.83 1.14 3.36
N ALA A 53 -6.91 0.38 3.48
CA ALA A 53 -8.21 0.92 3.86
C ALA A 53 -8.21 1.51 5.28
N ALA A 54 -7.47 0.93 6.23
CA ALA A 54 -7.30 1.48 7.57
C ALA A 54 -6.54 2.82 7.54
N MET A 55 -5.47 2.93 6.75
CA MET A 55 -4.74 4.19 6.54
C MET A 55 -5.63 5.28 5.94
N ALA A 56 -6.50 4.93 5.00
CA ALA A 56 -7.45 5.87 4.41
C ALA A 56 -8.47 6.39 5.45
N LEU A 57 -8.93 5.53 6.37
CA LEU A 57 -9.76 5.95 7.50
C LEU A 57 -9.01 6.90 8.45
N ASP A 58 -7.72 6.64 8.70
CA ASP A 58 -6.87 7.56 9.48
C ASP A 58 -6.73 8.93 8.82
N ALA A 59 -6.45 8.97 7.51
CA ALA A 59 -6.35 10.21 6.74
C ALA A 59 -7.69 10.99 6.72
N ALA A 60 -8.82 10.30 6.89
CA ALA A 60 -10.13 10.92 7.04
C ALA A 60 -10.44 11.40 8.47
N GLY A 61 -9.59 11.08 9.46
CA GLY A 61 -9.79 11.39 10.87
C GLY A 61 -10.64 10.35 11.62
N GLU A 62 -10.95 9.20 11.00
CA GLU A 62 -11.72 8.09 11.58
C GLU A 62 -10.81 7.12 12.37
N HIS A 63 -10.00 7.67 13.28
CA HIS A 63 -8.93 6.95 13.98
C HIS A 63 -9.42 5.76 14.80
N GLU A 64 -10.62 5.85 15.41
CA GLU A 64 -11.19 4.71 16.14
C GLU A 64 -11.53 3.55 15.21
N ALA A 65 -11.94 3.84 13.96
CA ALA A 65 -12.20 2.81 12.97
C ALA A 65 -10.90 2.19 12.47
N ALA A 66 -9.87 2.99 12.21
CA ALA A 66 -8.55 2.49 11.86
C ALA A 66 -7.93 1.64 12.98
N GLU A 67 -8.00 2.07 14.25
CA GLU A 67 -7.49 1.29 15.38
C GLU A 67 -8.18 -0.08 15.51
N ARG A 68 -9.49 -0.17 15.25
CA ARG A 68 -10.18 -1.48 15.21
C ARG A 68 -9.62 -2.39 14.13
N ALA A 69 -9.25 -1.85 12.97
CA ALA A 69 -8.62 -2.61 11.90
C ALA A 69 -7.23 -3.13 12.35
N TYR A 70 -6.35 -2.27 12.86
CA TYR A 70 -5.05 -2.73 13.37
C TYR A 70 -5.17 -3.73 14.53
N ALA A 71 -6.18 -3.56 15.39
CA ALA A 71 -6.48 -4.51 16.45
C ALA A 71 -6.96 -5.85 15.89
N TRP A 72 -7.65 -5.88 14.74
CA TRP A 72 -7.99 -7.12 14.03
C TRP A 72 -6.72 -7.84 13.57
N LEU A 73 -5.80 -7.15 12.90
CA LEU A 73 -4.52 -7.74 12.46
C LEU A 73 -3.75 -8.32 13.65
N ARG A 74 -3.58 -7.55 14.73
CA ARG A 74 -2.88 -8.02 15.94
C ARG A 74 -3.51 -9.27 16.55
N ARG A 75 -4.85 -9.38 16.57
CA ARG A 75 -5.54 -10.55 17.16
C ARG A 75 -5.44 -11.81 16.32
N HIS A 76 -5.29 -11.68 15.01
CA HIS A 76 -5.29 -12.81 14.05
C HIS A 76 -3.90 -13.05 13.41
N GLN A 77 -2.84 -12.50 14.01
CA GLN A 77 -1.47 -12.80 13.60
C GLN A 77 -1.14 -14.26 13.93
N ASN A 78 -0.57 -14.98 12.97
CA ASN A 78 -0.09 -16.34 13.16
C ASN A 78 1.10 -16.38 14.14
N GLU A 79 1.34 -17.54 14.74
CA GLU A 79 2.44 -17.72 15.72
C GLU A 79 3.83 -17.39 15.15
N ASP A 80 4.02 -17.52 13.84
CA ASP A 80 5.29 -17.20 13.17
C ASP A 80 5.43 -15.71 12.80
N GLY A 81 4.45 -14.88 13.13
CA GLY A 81 4.41 -13.44 12.84
C GLY A 81 3.74 -13.06 11.53
N SER A 82 3.29 -14.03 10.73
CA SER A 82 2.60 -13.79 9.46
C SER A 82 1.09 -13.63 9.60
N TRP A 83 0.44 -13.39 8.47
CA TRP A 83 -0.99 -13.61 8.23
C TRP A 83 -1.14 -14.48 6.98
N TYR A 84 -2.28 -15.14 6.85
CA TYR A 84 -2.65 -15.80 5.60
C TYR A 84 -2.97 -14.78 4.52
N ALA A 85 -2.82 -15.17 3.26
CA ALA A 85 -3.03 -14.31 2.11
C ALA A 85 -4.49 -13.87 1.98
N ALA A 86 -5.45 -14.73 2.36
CA ALA A 86 -6.86 -14.37 2.31
C ALA A 86 -7.74 -15.11 3.34
N TYR A 87 -8.72 -14.38 3.87
CA TYR A 87 -9.75 -14.85 4.82
C TYR A 87 -11.15 -14.55 4.26
N ALA A 88 -12.15 -15.39 4.50
CA ALA A 88 -13.52 -15.11 4.06
C ALA A 88 -14.16 -13.95 4.85
N ASP A 89 -14.97 -13.09 4.21
CA ASP A 89 -15.78 -12.11 4.93
C ASP A 89 -16.85 -12.82 5.77
N GLY A 90 -16.64 -12.83 7.08
CA GLY A 90 -17.54 -13.54 7.99
C GLY A 90 -16.81 -14.07 9.19
N ASP A 91 -15.70 -14.74 8.92
CA ASP A 91 -15.04 -15.63 9.84
C ASP A 91 -13.53 -15.63 9.59
N ALA A 92 -12.77 -15.19 10.58
CA ALA A 92 -11.31 -15.18 10.51
C ALA A 92 -10.70 -16.58 10.59
N ASP A 93 -11.47 -17.59 11.01
CA ASP A 93 -11.05 -18.99 11.01
C ASP A 93 -11.26 -19.66 9.64
N ASP A 94 -12.05 -19.05 8.75
CA ASP A 94 -12.27 -19.52 7.37
C ASP A 94 -11.24 -18.91 6.40
N VAL A 95 -10.04 -19.51 6.41
CA VAL A 95 -8.92 -19.11 5.55
C VAL A 95 -9.14 -19.61 4.13
N THR A 96 -9.23 -18.68 3.17
CA THR A 96 -9.49 -18.98 1.75
C THR A 96 -8.22 -19.12 0.92
N ASP A 97 -7.12 -18.49 1.35
CA ASP A 97 -5.78 -18.72 0.82
C ASP A 97 -4.77 -18.79 1.97
N ARG A 98 -4.15 -19.96 2.15
CA ARG A 98 -3.20 -20.28 3.23
C ARG A 98 -1.75 -19.91 2.91
N GLY A 99 -1.48 -19.37 1.72
CA GLY A 99 -0.20 -18.73 1.42
C GLY A 99 0.09 -17.61 2.40
N ARG A 100 1.37 -17.29 2.62
CA ARG A 100 1.78 -16.14 3.44
C ARG A 100 2.73 -15.26 2.65
N GLU A 101 2.16 -14.26 2.00
CA GLU A 101 2.88 -13.32 1.15
C GLU A 101 3.67 -12.30 1.98
N THR A 102 4.94 -12.11 1.67
CA THR A 102 5.83 -11.29 2.49
C THR A 102 5.51 -9.80 2.42
N ASN A 103 5.02 -9.32 1.29
CA ASN A 103 4.51 -7.96 1.13
C ASN A 103 3.26 -7.70 1.97
N PHE A 104 2.30 -8.64 2.01
CA PHE A 104 1.08 -8.50 2.82
C PHE A 104 1.45 -8.43 4.30
N VAL A 105 2.36 -9.29 4.74
CA VAL A 105 2.83 -9.34 6.13
C VAL A 105 3.59 -8.08 6.52
N ALA A 106 4.48 -7.57 5.66
CA ALA A 106 5.28 -6.39 5.98
C ALA A 106 4.43 -5.11 6.10
N TYR A 107 3.37 -4.99 5.30
CA TYR A 107 2.66 -3.73 5.09
C TYR A 107 2.00 -3.15 6.36
N ILE A 108 1.73 -3.97 7.38
CA ILE A 108 1.29 -3.50 8.71
C ILE A 108 2.22 -2.43 9.29
N ALA A 109 3.53 -2.49 9.02
CA ALA A 109 4.48 -1.48 9.50
C ALA A 109 4.20 -0.09 8.93
N VAL A 110 3.76 -0.02 7.66
CA VAL A 110 3.37 1.24 6.99
C VAL A 110 2.14 1.82 7.67
N GLY A 111 1.10 1.01 7.88
CA GLY A 111 -0.15 1.45 8.52
C GLY A 111 0.02 1.86 9.97
N VAL A 112 0.76 1.08 10.78
CA VAL A 112 1.01 1.43 12.19
C VAL A 112 1.80 2.74 12.31
N TRP A 113 2.80 2.95 11.45
CA TRP A 113 3.55 4.21 11.44
C TRP A 113 2.67 5.38 10.96
N HIS A 114 1.83 5.18 9.95
CA HIS A 114 0.86 6.18 9.48
C HIS A 114 -0.10 6.59 10.59
N HIS A 115 -0.72 5.63 11.29
CA HIS A 115 -1.63 5.89 12.41
C HIS A 115 -0.94 6.66 13.53
N TYR A 116 0.29 6.26 13.89
CA TYR A 116 1.07 6.97 14.89
C TYR A 116 1.33 8.42 14.50
N LEU A 117 1.73 8.67 13.25
CA LEU A 117 1.94 10.04 12.77
C LEU A 117 0.65 10.87 12.72
N ALA A 118 -0.48 10.24 12.45
CA ALA A 118 -1.79 10.91 12.42
C ALA A 118 -2.32 11.26 13.82
N THR A 119 -1.99 10.46 14.85
CA THR A 119 -2.61 10.55 16.18
C THR A 119 -1.66 10.98 17.30
N GLY A 120 -0.37 10.69 17.17
CA GLY A 120 0.62 10.80 18.23
C GLY A 120 0.41 9.82 19.40
N ASP A 121 -0.37 8.74 19.23
CA ASP A 121 -0.66 7.79 20.32
C ASP A 121 0.50 6.80 20.54
N ASP A 122 1.42 7.14 21.44
CA ASP A 122 2.49 6.24 21.88
C ASP A 122 1.94 4.93 22.49
N THR A 123 0.76 4.96 23.11
CA THR A 123 0.16 3.76 23.70
C THR A 123 -0.32 2.80 22.62
N PHE A 124 -0.86 3.31 21.50
CA PHE A 124 -1.16 2.50 20.32
C PHE A 124 0.11 1.88 19.75
N LEU A 125 1.17 2.69 19.63
CA LEU A 125 2.45 2.23 19.10
C LEU A 125 3.03 1.09 19.96
N ASP A 126 3.01 1.25 21.29
CA ASP A 126 3.38 0.20 22.26
C ASP A 126 2.55 -1.09 22.09
N ARG A 127 1.23 -0.96 21.89
CA ARG A 127 0.34 -2.11 21.70
C ARG A 127 0.60 -2.84 20.39
N MET A 128 1.00 -2.13 19.33
CA MET A 128 1.19 -2.69 17.98
C MET A 128 2.61 -3.16 17.73
N TRP A 129 3.60 -2.67 18.48
CA TRP A 129 5.01 -3.01 18.27
C TRP A 129 5.30 -4.51 18.21
N PRO A 130 4.78 -5.38 19.12
CA PRO A 130 5.04 -6.81 19.02
C PRO A 130 4.58 -7.44 17.70
N ALA A 131 3.47 -6.95 17.13
CA ALA A 131 2.96 -7.43 15.86
C ALA A 131 3.83 -6.98 14.68
N VAL A 132 4.24 -5.71 14.66
CA VAL A 132 5.15 -5.17 13.64
C VAL A 132 6.50 -5.90 13.69
N TYR A 133 7.06 -6.08 14.89
CA TYR A 133 8.33 -6.78 15.08
C TYR A 133 8.25 -8.23 14.57
N ALA A 134 7.23 -8.98 14.97
CA ALA A 134 7.05 -10.37 14.51
C ALA A 134 6.85 -10.47 12.99
N ALA A 135 6.13 -9.52 12.39
CA ALA A 135 5.93 -9.44 10.95
C ALA A 135 7.25 -9.18 10.19
N VAL A 136 8.06 -8.24 10.67
CA VAL A 136 9.38 -7.95 10.07
C VAL A 136 10.31 -9.16 10.22
N GLU A 137 10.38 -9.78 11.40
CA GLU A 137 11.18 -10.99 11.62
C GLU A 137 10.72 -12.14 10.71
N TYR A 138 9.43 -12.28 10.45
CA TYR A 138 8.92 -13.24 9.47
C TYR A 138 9.47 -12.97 8.07
N VAL A 139 9.36 -11.72 7.61
CA VAL A 139 9.78 -11.29 6.28
C VAL A 139 11.29 -11.46 6.08
N LEU A 140 12.10 -11.09 7.07
CA LEU A 140 13.55 -11.17 7.00
C LEU A 140 14.06 -12.62 6.95
N ARG A 141 13.32 -13.59 7.50
CA ARG A 141 13.64 -15.03 7.32
C ARG A 141 13.53 -15.52 5.87
N LEU A 142 12.92 -14.74 4.97
CA LEU A 142 12.84 -15.03 3.54
C LEU A 142 13.81 -14.19 2.71
N GLN A 143 14.63 -13.33 3.34
CA GLN A 143 15.66 -12.60 2.63
C GLN A 143 16.79 -13.55 2.18
N GLN A 144 17.17 -13.43 0.92
CA GLN A 144 18.22 -14.23 0.32
C GLN A 144 19.58 -13.49 0.36
N PRO A 145 20.71 -14.18 0.14
CA PRO A 145 22.04 -13.54 0.14
C PRO A 145 22.20 -12.38 -0.83
N GLY A 146 21.38 -12.32 -1.89
CA GLY A 146 21.33 -11.21 -2.84
C GLY A 146 20.47 -10.03 -2.40
N GLY A 147 19.90 -10.04 -1.20
CA GLY A 147 19.05 -8.97 -0.66
C GLY A 147 17.58 -9.04 -1.07
N GLN A 148 17.24 -9.71 -2.18
CA GLN A 148 15.86 -9.96 -2.57
C GLN A 148 15.15 -10.86 -1.54
N ILE A 149 13.84 -10.67 -1.39
CA ILE A 149 13.03 -11.40 -0.42
C ILE A 149 12.10 -12.34 -1.17
N GLY A 150 12.08 -13.61 -0.77
CA GLY A 150 11.15 -14.60 -1.29
C GLY A 150 9.69 -14.13 -1.10
N TRP A 151 8.87 -14.22 -2.14
CA TRP A 151 7.57 -13.55 -2.13
C TRP A 151 6.53 -14.21 -1.23
N LYS A 152 6.69 -15.49 -0.88
CA LYS A 152 5.77 -16.16 0.05
C LYS A 152 6.34 -17.42 0.71
N ARG A 153 5.58 -17.94 1.68
CA ARG A 153 5.58 -19.36 2.05
C ARG A 153 4.27 -20.03 1.61
N GLU A 154 4.38 -21.28 1.17
CA GLU A 154 3.23 -22.17 0.93
C GLU A 154 2.66 -22.68 2.25
N ASP A 155 1.41 -23.19 2.26
CA ASP A 155 0.71 -23.69 3.46
C ASP A 155 1.56 -24.66 4.30
N ASP A 156 2.34 -25.54 3.67
CA ASP A 156 3.24 -26.48 4.35
C ASP A 156 4.49 -25.85 4.99
N GLY A 157 4.67 -24.54 4.82
CA GLY A 157 5.80 -23.76 5.33
C GLY A 157 6.98 -23.64 4.39
N THR A 158 6.93 -24.27 3.21
CA THR A 158 7.98 -24.18 2.20
C THR A 158 8.17 -22.73 1.76
N ALA A 159 9.41 -22.24 1.85
CA ALA A 159 9.77 -20.91 1.35
C ALA A 159 9.91 -20.94 -0.17
N VAL A 160 9.29 -19.97 -0.84
CA VAL A 160 9.46 -19.75 -2.27
C VAL A 160 10.62 -18.77 -2.47
N ASN A 161 11.63 -19.21 -3.23
CA ASN A 161 12.83 -18.41 -3.49
C ASN A 161 12.65 -17.38 -4.63
N ASP A 162 11.59 -17.49 -5.44
CA ASP A 162 11.29 -16.43 -6.38
C ASP A 162 10.98 -15.13 -5.63
N ALA A 163 11.35 -13.99 -6.20
CA ALA A 163 11.09 -12.67 -5.64
C ALA A 163 10.29 -11.82 -6.62
N LEU A 164 9.32 -11.06 -6.12
CA LEU A 164 8.55 -10.11 -6.91
C LEU A 164 9.15 -8.71 -6.75
N LEU A 165 9.32 -7.97 -7.85
CA LEU A 165 9.87 -6.61 -7.81
C LEU A 165 8.90 -5.64 -7.11
N THR A 166 7.60 -5.68 -7.46
CA THR A 166 6.54 -4.96 -6.74
C THR A 166 6.54 -5.28 -5.25
N GLY A 167 6.44 -6.57 -4.90
CA GLY A 167 6.38 -7.00 -3.49
C GLY A 167 7.62 -6.58 -2.71
N SER A 168 8.81 -6.75 -3.29
CA SER A 168 10.08 -6.31 -2.68
C SER A 168 10.15 -4.80 -2.48
N SER A 169 9.58 -4.02 -3.40
CA SER A 169 9.53 -2.56 -3.28
C SER A 169 8.57 -2.12 -2.17
N SER A 170 7.42 -2.78 -2.03
CA SER A 170 6.50 -2.58 -0.90
C SER A 170 7.16 -2.96 0.43
N ILE A 171 7.87 -4.10 0.49
CA ILE A 171 8.61 -4.51 1.68
C ILE A 171 9.72 -3.51 2.03
N HIS A 172 10.44 -2.97 1.04
CA HIS A 172 11.43 -1.92 1.28
C HIS A 172 10.81 -0.71 1.98
N HIS A 173 9.64 -0.25 1.53
CA HIS A 173 8.91 0.83 2.21
C HIS A 173 8.52 0.45 3.64
N ALA A 174 7.93 -0.72 3.82
CA ALA A 174 7.52 -1.24 5.12
C ALA A 174 8.67 -1.38 6.12
N LEU A 175 9.84 -1.87 5.70
CA LEU A 175 11.02 -1.97 6.54
C LEU A 175 11.52 -0.60 7.00
N ARG A 176 11.44 0.42 6.13
CA ARG A 176 11.79 1.79 6.51
C ARG A 176 10.80 2.36 7.54
N CYS A 177 9.51 2.07 7.42
CA CYS A 177 8.52 2.41 8.44
C CYS A 177 8.76 1.66 9.76
N ALA A 178 9.10 0.37 9.71
CA ALA A 178 9.43 -0.42 10.89
C ALA A 178 10.67 0.11 11.63
N LEU A 179 11.70 0.53 10.89
CA LEU A 179 12.87 1.21 11.45
C LEU A 179 12.51 2.54 12.11
N ALA A 180 11.63 3.34 11.48
CA ALA A 180 11.15 4.59 12.10
C ALA A 180 10.39 4.34 13.41
N ILE A 181 9.57 3.28 13.47
CA ILE A 181 8.93 2.85 14.72
C ILE A 181 9.98 2.45 15.75
N ALA A 182 10.99 1.66 15.36
CA ALA A 182 12.05 1.21 16.24
C ALA A 182 12.87 2.38 16.82
N GLU A 183 13.21 3.38 15.99
CA GLU A 183 13.87 4.62 16.41
C GLU A 183 13.02 5.42 17.40
N GLN A 184 11.72 5.59 17.12
CA GLN A 184 10.78 6.28 18.02
C GLN A 184 10.70 5.59 19.40
N ARG A 185 10.93 4.29 19.44
CA ARG A 185 10.95 3.48 20.66
C ARG A 185 12.33 3.33 21.30
N GLU A 186 13.36 3.92 20.70
CA GLU A 186 14.76 3.75 21.11
C GLU A 186 15.23 2.27 21.12
N GLU A 187 14.64 1.42 20.26
CA GLU A 187 14.98 0.00 20.11
C GLU A 187 15.84 -0.20 18.85
N ALA A 188 17.16 -0.25 18.99
CA ALA A 188 18.08 -0.39 17.85
C ALA A 188 17.90 -1.73 17.09
N GLN A 189 17.81 -1.67 15.75
CA GLN A 189 17.62 -2.82 14.86
C GLN A 189 18.69 -2.88 13.74
N PRO A 190 19.97 -3.13 14.07
CA PRO A 190 21.06 -3.11 13.07
C PRO A 190 20.90 -4.14 11.95
N ASP A 191 20.32 -5.30 12.23
CA ASP A 191 20.08 -6.33 11.21
C ASP A 191 19.01 -5.88 10.21
N TRP A 192 18.00 -5.12 10.66
CA TRP A 192 16.98 -4.55 9.78
C TRP A 192 17.56 -3.44 8.90
N GLU A 193 18.48 -2.62 9.43
CA GLU A 193 19.19 -1.59 8.66
C GLU A 193 20.05 -2.18 7.52
N LEU A 194 20.71 -3.31 7.79
CA LEU A 194 21.45 -4.06 6.76
C LEU A 194 20.49 -4.67 5.73
N ALA A 195 19.40 -5.28 6.19
CA ALA A 195 18.42 -5.94 5.34
C ALA A 195 17.75 -4.96 4.36
N VAL A 196 17.32 -3.78 4.83
CA VAL A 196 16.68 -2.78 3.97
C VAL A 196 17.66 -2.21 2.94
N GLY A 197 18.93 -2.02 3.32
CA GLY A 197 19.99 -1.59 2.41
C GLY A 197 20.29 -2.61 1.31
N ALA A 198 20.38 -3.89 1.69
CA ALA A 198 20.58 -5.00 0.74
C ALA A 198 19.39 -5.15 -0.23
N LEU A 199 18.16 -5.03 0.28
CA LEU A 199 16.94 -5.07 -0.53
C LEU A 199 16.88 -3.91 -1.51
N ARG A 200 17.18 -2.68 -1.05
CA ARG A 200 17.26 -1.50 -1.91
C ARG A 200 18.28 -1.68 -3.02
N HIS A 201 19.47 -2.20 -2.69
CA HIS A 201 20.50 -2.48 -3.69
C HIS A 201 20.04 -3.51 -4.72
N ALA A 202 19.38 -4.60 -4.29
CA ALA A 202 18.81 -5.60 -5.18
C ALA A 202 17.82 -4.99 -6.17
N ILE A 203 16.85 -4.21 -5.68
CA ILE A 203 15.83 -3.53 -6.50
C ILE A 203 16.48 -2.60 -7.55
N ARG A 204 17.49 -1.82 -7.15
CA ARG A 204 18.12 -0.82 -8.03
C ARG A 204 19.06 -1.41 -9.07
N ARG A 205 19.82 -2.45 -8.68
CA ARG A 205 21.00 -2.90 -9.44
C ARG A 205 20.89 -4.31 -9.99
N HIS A 206 19.93 -5.10 -9.50
CA HIS A 206 19.81 -6.51 -9.81
C HIS A 206 18.40 -6.92 -10.25
N PRO A 207 17.83 -6.30 -11.31
CA PRO A 207 16.51 -6.67 -11.81
C PRO A 207 16.42 -8.16 -12.20
N GLU A 208 17.54 -8.80 -12.55
CA GLU A 208 17.63 -10.24 -12.88
C GLU A 208 17.32 -11.18 -11.70
N ARG A 209 17.26 -10.66 -10.47
CA ARG A 209 16.93 -11.45 -9.26
C ARG A 209 15.43 -11.56 -9.02
N PHE A 210 14.61 -10.83 -9.77
CA PHE A 210 13.17 -10.83 -9.64
C PHE A 210 12.52 -11.56 -10.81
N LEU A 211 11.32 -12.09 -10.59
CA LEU A 211 10.52 -12.65 -11.67
C LEU A 211 10.21 -11.58 -12.71
N ASP A 212 10.32 -11.94 -13.99
CA ASP A 212 9.97 -11.05 -15.09
C ASP A 212 8.44 -10.87 -15.16
N LYS A 213 8.00 -9.75 -14.59
CA LYS A 213 6.62 -9.28 -14.63
C LYS A 213 6.55 -7.90 -15.27
N ASP A 214 7.43 -7.64 -16.25
CA ASP A 214 7.51 -6.34 -16.95
C ASP A 214 6.19 -5.90 -17.61
N ARG A 215 5.27 -6.85 -17.84
CA ARG A 215 3.94 -6.63 -18.39
C ARG A 215 2.98 -5.96 -17.42
N TYR A 216 3.27 -5.98 -16.11
CA TYR A 216 2.43 -5.41 -15.07
C TYR A 216 2.92 -4.00 -14.70
N SER A 217 2.00 -3.06 -14.59
CA SER A 217 2.28 -1.65 -14.25
C SER A 217 2.93 -1.49 -12.88
N MET A 218 2.50 -2.28 -11.90
CA MET A 218 3.05 -2.23 -10.55
C MET A 218 4.55 -2.51 -10.57
N ASP A 219 5.01 -3.45 -11.40
CA ASP A 219 6.44 -3.76 -11.55
C ASP A 219 7.22 -2.57 -12.14
N TRP A 220 6.53 -1.62 -12.78
CA TRP A 220 7.08 -0.38 -13.30
C TRP A 220 7.15 0.76 -12.27
N TYR A 221 6.05 1.06 -11.56
CA TYR A 221 6.00 2.23 -10.67
C TYR A 221 6.30 1.92 -9.19
N TYR A 222 6.17 0.68 -8.71
CA TYR A 222 6.42 0.36 -7.30
C TYR A 222 7.85 0.59 -6.82
N PRO A 223 8.91 0.37 -7.63
CA PRO A 223 10.25 0.75 -7.20
C PRO A 223 10.37 2.23 -6.82
N VAL A 224 9.55 3.09 -7.43
CA VAL A 224 9.42 4.51 -7.07
C VAL A 224 8.53 4.69 -5.84
N LEU A 225 7.32 4.13 -5.84
CA LEU A 225 6.37 4.26 -4.72
C LEU A 225 6.97 3.76 -3.40
N GLY A 226 7.67 2.63 -3.45
CA GLY A 226 8.36 2.04 -2.31
C GLY A 226 9.65 2.77 -1.91
N GLY A 227 10.04 3.83 -2.62
CA GLY A 227 11.19 4.67 -2.32
C GLY A 227 12.56 4.05 -2.58
N ALA A 228 12.64 2.93 -3.31
CA ALA A 228 13.91 2.31 -3.67
C ALA A 228 14.62 3.10 -4.79
N LEU A 229 13.86 3.53 -5.80
CA LEU A 229 14.27 4.48 -6.83
C LEU A 229 13.79 5.88 -6.49
N THR A 230 14.70 6.85 -6.52
CA THR A 230 14.38 8.26 -6.27
C THR A 230 15.17 9.16 -7.24
N GLY A 231 14.83 10.45 -7.28
CA GLY A 231 15.55 11.43 -8.11
C GLY A 231 15.51 11.09 -9.60
N SER A 232 16.66 11.20 -10.27
CA SER A 232 16.76 10.97 -11.73
C SER A 232 16.45 9.53 -12.12
N GLU A 233 16.78 8.54 -11.29
CA GLU A 233 16.50 7.12 -11.60
C GLU A 233 14.99 6.87 -11.63
N ALA A 234 14.24 7.42 -10.67
CA ALA A 234 12.77 7.35 -10.66
C ALA A 234 12.17 8.04 -11.89
N LYS A 235 12.68 9.24 -12.23
CA LYS A 235 12.21 9.99 -13.40
C LYS A 235 12.39 9.21 -14.70
N SER A 236 13.59 8.70 -14.96
CA SER A 236 13.86 7.91 -16.17
C SER A 236 12.98 6.66 -16.23
N ARG A 237 12.82 5.95 -15.11
CA ARG A 237 11.95 4.76 -15.05
C ARG A 237 10.51 5.08 -15.42
N VAL A 238 9.94 6.16 -14.88
CA VAL A 238 8.56 6.60 -15.20
C VAL A 238 8.44 7.01 -16.67
N GLU A 239 9.39 7.77 -17.20
CA GLU A 239 9.36 8.19 -18.61
C GLU A 239 9.40 6.99 -19.57
N GLU A 240 10.20 5.96 -19.29
CA GLU A 240 10.33 4.76 -20.12
C GLU A 240 9.03 3.94 -20.24
N GLY A 241 8.23 3.87 -19.16
CA GLY A 241 7.00 3.06 -19.13
C GLY A 241 5.72 3.85 -19.39
N TRP A 242 5.80 5.18 -19.52
CA TRP A 242 4.61 6.05 -19.53
C TRP A 242 3.60 5.67 -20.61
N ASP A 243 4.01 5.68 -21.88
CA ASP A 243 3.12 5.41 -23.01
C ASP A 243 2.64 3.95 -23.05
N ARG A 244 3.37 3.05 -22.37
CA ARG A 244 3.01 1.63 -22.25
C ARG A 244 1.86 1.42 -21.27
N PHE A 245 1.89 2.09 -20.12
CA PHE A 245 0.95 1.82 -19.02
C PHE A 245 -0.13 2.87 -18.85
N VAL A 246 0.17 4.15 -19.11
CA VAL A 246 -0.81 5.22 -18.95
C VAL A 246 -1.69 5.30 -20.19
N VAL A 247 -3.00 5.33 -19.96
CA VAL A 247 -4.02 5.51 -20.98
C VAL A 247 -4.63 6.90 -20.78
N PRO A 248 -4.32 7.88 -21.65
CA PRO A 248 -4.80 9.25 -21.49
C PRO A 248 -6.33 9.30 -21.32
N GLY A 249 -6.77 9.92 -20.23
CA GLY A 249 -8.19 10.08 -19.90
C GLY A 249 -8.89 8.87 -19.30
N TYR A 250 -8.17 7.76 -19.05
CA TYR A 250 -8.75 6.55 -18.43
C TYR A 250 -8.02 6.09 -17.17
N GLY A 251 -6.70 6.26 -17.08
CA GLY A 251 -5.88 5.82 -15.93
C GLY A 251 -4.72 4.92 -16.35
N VAL A 252 -4.32 4.00 -15.46
CA VAL A 252 -3.20 3.06 -15.63
C VAL A 252 -3.71 1.66 -15.94
N ARG A 253 -3.07 1.00 -16.92
CA ARG A 253 -3.29 -0.43 -17.20
C ARG A 253 -2.74 -1.31 -16.09
N CYS A 254 -3.50 -2.34 -15.68
CA CYS A 254 -2.98 -3.42 -14.84
C CYS A 254 -1.85 -4.19 -15.51
N VAL A 255 -2.12 -4.60 -16.74
CA VAL A 255 -1.26 -5.53 -17.47
C VAL A 255 -1.38 -5.31 -18.97
N VAL A 256 -0.24 -5.30 -19.65
CA VAL A 256 -0.15 -5.28 -21.12
C VAL A 256 -0.18 -6.72 -21.65
N PRO A 257 -0.94 -7.02 -22.72
CA PRO A 257 -1.59 -6.09 -23.66
C PRO A 257 -3.07 -5.80 -23.37
N ASN A 258 -3.57 -6.08 -22.17
CA ASN A 258 -5.00 -6.07 -21.93
C ASN A 258 -5.57 -4.63 -21.96
N PRO A 259 -6.76 -4.43 -22.56
CA PRO A 259 -7.30 -3.10 -22.80
C PRO A 259 -8.12 -2.58 -21.62
N TRP A 260 -7.64 -2.79 -20.40
CA TRP A 260 -8.29 -2.29 -19.18
C TRP A 260 -7.34 -1.49 -18.30
N VAL A 261 -7.93 -0.56 -17.56
CA VAL A 261 -7.27 0.23 -16.51
C VAL A 261 -7.79 -0.16 -15.13
N THR A 262 -6.99 0.06 -14.09
CA THR A 262 -7.34 -0.23 -12.69
C THR A 262 -7.37 1.06 -11.87
N GLY A 263 -8.42 1.26 -11.08
CA GLY A 263 -8.57 2.45 -10.22
C GLY A 263 -7.51 2.55 -9.14
N GLY A 264 -7.32 1.48 -8.35
CA GLY A 264 -6.36 1.44 -7.23
C GLY A 264 -4.93 1.71 -7.71
N GLU A 265 -4.49 0.97 -8.73
CA GLU A 265 -3.16 1.17 -9.32
C GLU A 265 -2.94 2.57 -9.92
N SER A 266 -4.00 3.19 -10.46
CA SER A 266 -3.92 4.57 -10.93
C SER A 266 -3.70 5.54 -9.78
N ALA A 267 -4.38 5.34 -8.65
CA ALA A 267 -4.21 6.15 -7.46
C ALA A 267 -2.82 5.94 -6.82
N GLU A 268 -2.31 4.72 -6.79
CA GLU A 268 -0.95 4.42 -6.35
C GLU A 268 0.12 5.02 -7.28
N LEU A 269 -0.09 5.01 -8.61
CA LEU A 269 0.78 5.74 -9.53
C LEU A 269 0.77 7.24 -9.20
N ALA A 270 -0.41 7.81 -8.89
CA ALA A 270 -0.50 9.22 -8.50
C ALA A 270 0.30 9.49 -7.21
N LEU A 271 0.25 8.60 -6.22
CA LEU A 271 1.13 8.67 -5.03
C LEU A 271 2.61 8.62 -5.40
N ALA A 272 3.01 7.73 -6.31
CA ALA A 272 4.40 7.63 -6.76
C ALA A 272 4.87 8.91 -7.48
N LEU A 273 4.02 9.48 -8.35
CA LEU A 273 4.28 10.75 -9.04
C LEU A 273 4.38 11.92 -8.06
N TRP A 274 3.47 11.98 -7.08
CA TRP A 274 3.52 12.98 -6.02
C TRP A 274 4.82 12.89 -5.21
N ALA A 275 5.24 11.67 -4.83
CA ALA A 275 6.49 11.44 -4.09
C ALA A 275 7.75 11.83 -4.90
N MET A 276 7.66 11.83 -6.24
CA MET A 276 8.71 12.34 -7.13
C MET A 276 8.72 13.88 -7.28
N GLY A 277 7.70 14.56 -6.76
CA GLY A 277 7.48 16.01 -6.97
C GLY A 277 6.74 16.36 -8.26
N GLU A 278 6.10 15.39 -8.92
CA GLU A 278 5.33 15.57 -10.16
C GLU A 278 3.82 15.72 -9.86
N SER A 279 3.45 16.64 -8.96
CA SER A 279 2.08 16.81 -8.44
C SER A 279 1.04 17.10 -9.53
N ASP A 280 1.39 17.85 -10.58
CA ASP A 280 0.48 18.14 -11.69
C ASP A 280 0.10 16.85 -12.44
N ARG A 281 1.08 15.96 -12.68
CA ARG A 281 0.82 14.66 -13.33
C ARG A 281 0.05 13.71 -12.42
N ALA A 282 0.31 13.76 -11.11
CA ALA A 282 -0.47 13.00 -10.14
C ALA A 282 -1.95 13.43 -10.18
N LEU A 283 -2.20 14.75 -10.20
CA LEU A 283 -3.55 15.32 -10.35
C LEU A 283 -4.21 14.86 -11.65
N ASP A 284 -3.51 14.92 -12.79
CA ASP A 284 -4.04 14.49 -14.08
C ASP A 284 -4.48 13.01 -14.06
N ILE A 285 -3.69 12.13 -13.43
CA ILE A 285 -4.05 10.71 -13.29
C ILE A 285 -5.31 10.56 -12.44
N LEU A 286 -5.41 11.24 -11.30
CA LEU A 286 -6.60 11.18 -10.44
C LEU A 286 -7.86 11.74 -11.11
N GLN A 287 -7.73 12.80 -11.92
CA GLN A 287 -8.83 13.32 -12.72
C GLN A 287 -9.25 12.31 -13.80
N SER A 288 -8.30 11.59 -14.38
CA SER A 288 -8.56 10.62 -15.45
C SER A 288 -9.36 9.39 -15.00
N ILE A 289 -9.41 9.10 -13.69
CA ILE A 289 -10.15 7.95 -13.14
C ILE A 289 -11.52 8.31 -12.55
N GLN A 290 -11.99 9.56 -12.65
CA GLN A 290 -13.30 9.94 -12.09
C GLN A 290 -14.49 9.24 -12.75
N HIS A 291 -14.32 8.72 -13.96
CA HIS A 291 -15.31 7.84 -14.61
C HIS A 291 -15.54 6.51 -13.87
N LEU A 292 -14.61 6.11 -12.97
CA LEU A 292 -14.74 4.91 -12.14
C LEU A 292 -15.56 5.15 -10.86
N ARG A 293 -15.88 6.40 -10.52
CA ARG A 293 -16.64 6.69 -9.30
C ARG A 293 -18.08 6.23 -9.47
N ASP A 294 -18.54 5.37 -8.57
CA ASP A 294 -19.94 5.00 -8.46
C ASP A 294 -20.73 6.10 -7.76
N ALA A 295 -21.83 6.55 -8.37
CA ALA A 295 -22.61 7.69 -7.88
C ALA A 295 -23.41 7.35 -6.61
N ASP A 296 -23.81 6.08 -6.45
CA ASP A 296 -24.70 5.65 -5.38
C ASP A 296 -23.94 5.38 -4.07
N SER A 297 -22.84 4.61 -4.16
CA SER A 297 -22.01 4.26 -3.01
C SER A 297 -20.91 5.30 -2.72
N GLY A 298 -20.49 6.05 -3.74
CA GLY A 298 -19.27 6.86 -3.69
C GLY A 298 -17.97 6.08 -3.62
N LEU A 299 -18.03 4.75 -3.78
CA LEU A 299 -16.85 3.91 -4.00
C LEU A 299 -16.42 3.99 -5.47
N TYR A 300 -15.35 3.29 -5.81
CA TYR A 300 -14.73 3.32 -7.12
C TYR A 300 -14.64 1.90 -7.68
N TRP A 301 -15.01 1.75 -8.94
CA TRP A 301 -14.90 0.49 -9.65
C TRP A 301 -13.44 0.09 -9.81
N THR A 302 -13.13 -1.19 -9.55
CA THR A 302 -11.76 -1.70 -9.64
C THR A 302 -11.20 -1.56 -11.04
N GLY A 303 -11.98 -1.90 -12.08
CA GLY A 303 -11.47 -1.93 -13.44
C GLY A 303 -12.44 -1.41 -14.51
N TYR A 304 -11.87 -0.95 -15.61
CA TYR A 304 -12.61 -0.47 -16.78
C TYR A 304 -11.92 -0.87 -18.08
N VAL A 305 -12.65 -1.57 -18.95
CA VAL A 305 -12.20 -1.98 -20.28
C VAL A 305 -12.48 -0.85 -21.26
N PHE A 306 -11.45 -0.08 -21.63
CA PHE A 306 -11.62 1.17 -22.39
C PHE A 306 -11.92 0.96 -23.88
N GLU A 307 -11.59 -0.20 -24.44
CA GLU A 307 -11.98 -0.56 -25.82
C GLU A 307 -13.49 -0.82 -25.92
N ASP A 308 -14.04 -1.53 -24.94
CA ASP A 308 -15.46 -1.93 -24.92
C ASP A 308 -16.35 -0.96 -24.11
N ARG A 309 -15.74 -0.02 -23.40
CA ARG A 309 -16.38 0.98 -22.52
C ARG A 309 -17.25 0.35 -21.43
N VAL A 310 -16.76 -0.72 -20.82
CA VAL A 310 -17.48 -1.48 -19.79
C VAL A 310 -16.69 -1.54 -18.49
N ILE A 311 -17.40 -1.49 -17.36
CA ILE A 311 -16.84 -1.74 -16.04
C ILE A 311 -16.56 -3.24 -15.92
N TRP A 312 -15.31 -3.60 -15.64
CA TRP A 312 -14.93 -4.98 -15.37
C TRP A 312 -13.58 -5.03 -14.64
N PRO A 313 -13.49 -5.76 -13.51
CA PRO A 313 -14.59 -6.46 -12.85
C PRO A 313 -15.59 -5.48 -12.20
N GLU A 314 -16.85 -5.92 -12.03
CA GLU A 314 -17.90 -5.15 -11.34
C GLU A 314 -17.71 -5.21 -9.82
N GLU A 315 -16.59 -4.68 -9.35
CA GLU A 315 -16.17 -4.72 -7.95
C GLU A 315 -15.95 -3.29 -7.43
N LEU A 316 -16.58 -2.96 -6.31
CA LEU A 316 -16.42 -1.69 -5.60
C LEU A 316 -15.61 -1.93 -4.33
N THR A 317 -14.30 -1.74 -4.42
CA THR A 317 -13.38 -2.28 -3.41
C THR A 317 -12.94 -1.25 -2.41
N SER A 318 -12.78 -1.68 -1.15
CA SER A 318 -12.23 -0.84 -0.08
C SER A 318 -10.82 -0.38 -0.42
N TRP A 319 -10.03 -1.22 -1.09
CA TRP A 319 -8.69 -0.89 -1.58
C TRP A 319 -8.72 0.26 -2.58
N THR A 320 -9.52 0.15 -3.66
CA THR A 320 -9.58 1.21 -4.70
C THR A 320 -9.97 2.55 -4.10
N ALA A 321 -10.97 2.56 -3.20
CA ALA A 321 -11.36 3.75 -2.47
C ALA A 321 -10.26 4.25 -1.51
N GLY A 322 -9.57 3.33 -0.83
CA GLY A 322 -8.48 3.62 0.09
C GLY A 322 -7.29 4.28 -0.61
N SER A 323 -6.77 3.67 -1.68
CA SER A 323 -5.67 4.21 -2.47
C SER A 323 -5.99 5.60 -3.02
N LEU A 324 -7.22 5.82 -3.49
CA LEU A 324 -7.66 7.14 -3.94
C LEU A 324 -7.63 8.16 -2.80
N LEU A 325 -8.21 7.84 -1.64
CA LEU A 325 -8.24 8.77 -0.50
C LEU A 325 -6.82 9.09 -0.03
N LEU A 326 -5.91 8.12 -0.01
CA LEU A 326 -4.50 8.36 0.33
C LEU A 326 -3.80 9.24 -0.71
N ALA A 327 -4.02 9.01 -2.00
CA ALA A 327 -3.47 9.87 -3.06
C ALA A 327 -3.96 11.32 -2.92
N VAL A 328 -5.26 11.50 -2.69
CA VAL A 328 -5.86 12.82 -2.44
C VAL A 328 -5.29 13.43 -1.17
N ALA A 329 -5.16 12.67 -0.08
CA ALA A 329 -4.58 13.14 1.19
C ALA A 329 -3.14 13.64 1.00
N ALA A 330 -2.30 12.92 0.26
CA ALA A 330 -0.93 13.34 -0.05
C ALA A 330 -0.89 14.66 -0.84
N LEU A 331 -1.71 14.78 -1.89
CA LEU A 331 -1.85 16.00 -2.69
C LEU A 331 -2.47 17.16 -1.89
N GLY A 332 -3.35 16.86 -0.94
CA GLY A 332 -3.97 17.79 0.00
C GLY A 332 -3.09 18.17 1.20
N GLY A 333 -1.88 17.61 1.29
CA GLY A 333 -0.90 17.94 2.32
C GLY A 333 -1.16 17.31 3.69
N ASP A 334 -1.85 16.18 3.75
CA ASP A 334 -2.00 15.41 4.99
C ASP A 334 -0.63 14.96 5.52
N GLU A 335 -0.28 15.38 6.73
CA GLU A 335 1.10 15.26 7.24
C GLU A 335 1.55 13.80 7.38
N ALA A 336 0.68 12.92 7.87
CA ALA A 336 0.97 11.51 8.08
C ALA A 336 1.18 10.78 6.75
N THR A 337 0.26 10.98 5.81
CA THR A 337 0.33 10.40 4.46
C THR A 337 1.57 10.92 3.72
N CYS A 338 1.82 12.24 3.77
CA CYS A 338 3.00 12.85 3.17
C CYS A 338 4.30 12.26 3.74
N ALA A 339 4.38 12.08 5.06
CA ALA A 339 5.57 11.56 5.71
C ALA A 339 5.87 10.10 5.35
N VAL A 340 4.84 9.27 5.25
CA VAL A 340 4.97 7.84 4.94
C VAL A 340 5.34 7.63 3.48
N PHE A 341 4.61 8.22 2.53
CA PHE A 341 4.84 8.00 1.11
C PHE A 341 5.96 8.87 0.52
N GLY A 342 6.19 10.07 1.07
CA GLY A 342 7.31 10.91 0.65
C GLY A 342 8.65 10.34 1.14
N GLY A 343 8.64 9.66 2.30
CA GLY A 343 9.77 8.87 2.78
C GLY A 343 11.05 9.65 3.09
N GLU A 344 11.04 10.99 3.04
CA GLU A 344 12.24 11.81 3.27
C GLU A 344 12.82 11.63 4.67
N ARG A 345 11.94 11.44 5.66
CA ARG A 345 12.27 11.25 7.08
C ARG A 345 12.40 9.78 7.50
N LEU A 346 12.14 8.83 6.60
CA LEU A 346 12.25 7.42 6.92
C LEU A 346 13.72 6.96 6.84
N PRO A 347 14.20 6.11 7.77
CA PRO A 347 15.54 5.53 7.73
C PRO A 347 15.84 4.90 6.36
N ARG A 348 17.06 5.08 5.85
CA ARG A 348 17.48 4.52 4.55
C ARG A 348 18.17 3.16 4.66
N GLY A 349 18.49 2.74 5.89
CA GLY A 349 19.40 1.63 6.17
C GLY A 349 20.84 1.93 5.76
N LEU A 350 21.67 0.90 5.76
CA LEU A 350 23.08 1.00 5.37
C LEU A 350 23.20 0.83 3.85
N ASP A 351 23.59 1.89 3.13
CA ASP A 351 23.82 1.82 1.69
C ASP A 351 24.99 0.87 1.38
N ALA A 352 24.68 -0.22 0.66
CA ALA A 352 25.67 -1.21 0.21
C ALA A 352 26.56 -0.72 -0.94
N GLU A 353 26.56 0.58 -1.28
CA GLU A 353 27.46 1.15 -2.31
C GLU A 353 28.95 1.10 -1.91
N CYS A 354 29.27 0.59 -0.71
CA CYS A 354 30.61 0.47 -0.15
C CYS A 354 31.28 -0.92 -0.29
N CYS A 355 30.73 -1.85 -1.07
CA CYS A 355 31.33 -3.18 -1.27
C CYS A 355 31.82 -3.42 -2.70
#